data_AF-A0A3R8R4X3-F1
#
_entry.id   AF-A0A3R8R4X3-F1
#
_cell.length_a   1.000
_cell.length_b   1.000
_cell.length_c   1.000
_cell.angle_alpha   90.00
_cell.angle_beta   90.00
_cell.angle_gamma   90.00
#
_symmetry.space_group_name_H-M   'P 1'
#
loop_
_entity.id
_entity.type
_entity.pdbx_description
1 polymer ?
#
loop_
_entity_poly.entity_id
_entity_poly.type
_entity_poly.pdbx_seq_one_letter_code
_entity_poly.pdbx_strand_id
1 'polypeptide(L)' 'MEFKEILQKAREYDRKAMMEVIEMYRPLMVKYAVVNGRFDEDLYQEFVYTMLQCILKFPVEKYEDGNRMDAVLWK' A
#
# COMPACT_ATOMS: atom_id res chain seq x y z
N MET A 1 11.91 -9.45 6.03
CA MET A 1 12.34 -8.03 6.02
C MET A 1 11.37 -7.26 6.89
N GLU A 2 11.80 -6.18 7.52
CA GLU A 2 10.86 -5.29 8.23
C GLU A 2 9.92 -4.62 7.21
N PHE A 3 8.68 -4.33 7.59
CA PHE A 3 7.68 -3.78 6.64
C PHE A 3 8.18 -2.49 5.99
N LYS A 4 8.89 -1.65 6.75
CA LYS A 4 9.49 -0.40 6.26
C LYS A 4 10.45 -0.64 5.09
N GLU A 5 11.29 -1.66 5.17
CA GLU A 5 12.25 -1.99 4.10
C GLU A 5 11.56 -2.49 2.84
N ILE A 6 10.51 -3.31 3.00
CA ILE A 6 9.69 -3.79 1.89
C ILE A 6 9.01 -2.61 1.19
N LEU A 7 8.42 -1.69 1.96
CA LEU A 7 7.74 -0.52 1.43
C LEU A 7 8.72 0.42 0.68
N GLN A 8 9.92 0.63 1.21
CA GLN A 8 10.96 1.44 0.55
C GLN A 8 11.34 0.84 -0.82
N LYS A 9 11.61 -0.46 -0.89
CA LYS A 9 11.91 -1.15 -2.16
C LYS A 9 10.73 -1.12 -3.13
N ALA A 10 9.51 -1.29 -2.61
CA ALA A 10 8.30 -1.27 -3.44
C ALA A 10 8.08 0.11 -4.08
N ARG A 11 8.46 1.21 -3.41
CA ARG A 11 8.44 2.57 -3.98
C ARG A 11 9.44 2.78 -5.11
N GLU A 12 10.54 2.04 -5.09
CA GLU A 12 11.54 2.03 -6.17
C GLU A 12 11.14 1.11 -7.34
N TYR A 13 9.85 0.76 -7.45
CA TYR A 13 9.29 -0.13 -8.48
C TYR A 13 9.86 -1.56 -8.46
N ASP A 14 10.40 -2.02 -7.32
CA ASP A 14 10.75 -3.42 -7.14
C ASP A 14 9.48 -4.27 -7.15
N ARG A 15 9.27 -5.00 -8.25
CA ARG A 15 8.07 -5.82 -8.47
C ARG A 15 7.88 -6.90 -7.39
N LYS A 16 8.96 -7.46 -6.84
CA LYS A 16 8.85 -8.48 -5.79
C LYS A 16 8.37 -7.84 -4.49
N ALA A 17 8.94 -6.69 -4.13
CA ALA A 17 8.50 -5.95 -2.94
C ALA A 17 7.06 -5.43 -3.08
N MET A 18 6.67 -4.92 -4.26
CA MET A 18 5.29 -4.52 -4.53
C MET A 18 4.32 -5.69 -4.36
N MET A 19 4.67 -6.88 -4.90
CA MET A 19 3.85 -8.07 -4.76
C MET A 19 3.78 -8.54 -3.30
N GLU A 20 4.87 -8.46 -2.55
CA GLU A 20 4.90 -8.80 -1.12
C GLU A 20 3.93 -7.92 -0.32
N VAL A 21 3.87 -6.60 -0.60
CA VAL A 21 2.87 -5.72 0.01
C VAL A 21 1.45 -6.10 -0.39
N ILE A 22 1.19 -6.39 -1.67
CA ILE A 22 -0.14 -6.81 -2.11
C ILE A 22 -0.57 -8.11 -1.40
N GLU A 23 0.29 -9.11 -1.34
CA GLU A 23 0.00 -10.41 -0.72
C GLU A 23 -0.28 -10.28 0.78
N MET A 24 0.44 -9.41 1.50
CA MET A 24 0.15 -9.13 2.91
C MET A 24 -1.28 -8.66 3.15
N TYR A 25 -1.83 -7.84 2.25
CA TYR A 25 -3.18 -7.27 2.37
C TYR A 25 -4.23 -8.02 1.55
N ARG A 26 -3.84 -9.02 0.75
CA ARG A 26 -4.73 -9.82 -0.09
C ARG A 26 -5.94 -10.39 0.66
N PRO A 27 -5.82 -10.96 1.87
CA PRO A 27 -6.99 -11.47 2.60
C PRO A 27 -8.04 -10.39 2.86
N LEU A 28 -7.62 -9.15 3.11
CA LEU A 28 -8.50 -8.01 3.33
C LEU A 28 -9.20 -7.58 2.04
N MET A 29 -8.45 -7.47 0.95
CA MET A 29 -8.99 -7.10 -0.37
C MET A 29 -9.99 -8.15 -0.86
N VAL A 30 -9.69 -9.44 -0.70
CA VAL A 30 -10.61 -10.53 -1.05
C VAL A 30 -11.87 -10.48 -0.20
N LYS A 31 -11.74 -10.26 1.12
CA LYS A 31 -12.90 -10.16 2.03
C LYS A 31 -13.87 -9.06 1.58
N TYR A 32 -13.37 -7.88 1.20
CA TYR A 32 -14.22 -6.76 0.82
C TYR A 32 -14.62 -6.76 -0.66
N ALA A 33 -13.94 -7.53 -1.50
CA ALA A 33 -14.35 -7.76 -2.88
C ALA A 33 -15.55 -8.71 -2.98
N VAL A 34 -15.95 -9.37 -1.88
CA VAL A 34 -17.19 -10.15 -1.85
C VAL A 34 -18.38 -9.23 -1.60
N VAL A 35 -19.15 -8.95 -2.66
CA VAL A 35 -20.37 -8.13 -2.63
C VAL A 35 -21.57 -9.05 -2.83
N ASN A 36 -22.55 -8.99 -1.91
CA ASN A 36 -23.75 -9.83 -1.95
C ASN A 36 -23.44 -11.35 -2.07
N GLY A 37 -22.38 -11.81 -1.40
CA GLY A 37 -21.96 -13.20 -1.40
C GLY A 37 -21.29 -13.67 -2.70
N ARG A 38 -20.99 -12.77 -3.64
CA ARG A 38 -20.24 -13.06 -4.87
C ARG A 38 -18.93 -12.29 -4.89
N PHE A 39 -17.88 -12.94 -5.35
CA PHE A 39 -16.60 -12.27 -5.58
C PHE A 39 -16.72 -11.36 -6.79
N ASP A 40 -16.41 -10.09 -6.61
CA ASP A 40 -16.36 -9.07 -7.65
C ASP A 40 -14.89 -8.90 -8.07
N GLU A 41 -14.55 -9.43 -9.24
CA GLU A 41 -13.18 -9.41 -9.77
C GLU A 41 -12.71 -7.99 -10.10
N ASP A 42 -13.60 -7.13 -10.58
CA ASP A 42 -13.29 -5.75 -10.94
C ASP A 42 -13.02 -4.92 -9.68
N LEU A 43 -13.83 -5.11 -8.63
CA LEU A 43 -13.59 -4.47 -7.34
C LEU A 43 -12.26 -4.92 -6.70
N TYR A 44 -11.93 -6.22 -6.80
CA TYR A 44 -10.64 -6.71 -6.34
C TYR A 44 -9.48 -6.07 -7.12
N GLN A 45 -9.59 -5.96 -8.44
CA GLN A 45 -8.58 -5.30 -9.28
C GLN A 45 -8.42 -3.82 -8.90
N GLU A 46 -9.51 -3.12 -8.60
CA GLU A 46 -9.45 -1.73 -8.11
C GLU A 46 -8.78 -1.60 -6.75
N PHE A 47 -8.97 -2.55 -5.83
CA PHE A 47 -8.22 -2.56 -4.57
C PHE A 47 -6.72 -2.76 -4.80
N VAL A 48 -6.34 -3.69 -5.70
CA VAL A 48 -4.94 -3.91 -6.05
C VAL A 48 -4.34 -2.66 -6.69
N TYR A 49 -5.04 -2.05 -7.65
CA TYR A 49 -4.60 -0.82 -8.30
C TYR A 49 -4.44 0.33 -7.30
N THR A 50 -5.43 0.51 -6.42
CA THR A 50 -5.38 1.52 -5.35
C THR A 50 -4.21 1.27 -4.40
N MET A 51 -3.95 0.02 -4.01
CA MET A 51 -2.81 -0.34 -3.17
C MET A 51 -1.48 0.03 -3.85
N LEU A 52 -1.33 -0.24 -5.15
CA LEU A 52 -0.16 0.18 -5.91
C LEU A 52 0.02 1.70 -5.91
N GLN A 53 -1.06 2.46 -6.08
CA GLN A 53 -1.02 3.92 -5.98
C GLN A 53 -0.61 4.38 -4.58
N CYS A 54 -1.14 3.74 -3.53
CA CYS A 54 -0.77 4.02 -2.15
C CYS A 54 0.71 3.77 -1.89
N ILE A 55 1.25 2.63 -2.33
CA ILE A 55 2.68 2.30 -2.21
C ILE A 55 3.51 3.43 -2.81
N LEU A 56 3.26 3.81 -4.07
CA LEU A 56 4.07 4.79 -4.79
C LEU A 56 3.96 6.20 -4.21
N LYS A 57 2.76 6.60 -3.76
CA LYS A 57 2.47 7.96 -3.28
C LYS A 57 2.70 8.15 -1.78
N PHE A 58 2.93 7.08 -1.01
CA PHE A 58 3.14 7.20 0.43
C PHE A 58 4.41 8.01 0.73
N PRO A 59 4.32 9.10 1.51
CA PRO A 59 5.44 10.00 1.74
C PRO A 59 6.35 9.46 2.86
N VAL A 60 7.15 8.42 2.57
CA VAL A 60 8.03 7.76 3.55
C VAL A 60 8.97 8.75 4.22
N GLU A 61 9.43 9.77 3.48
CA GLU A 61 10.37 10.79 3.92
C GLU A 61 9.84 11.58 5.14
N LYS A 62 8.51 11.72 5.26
CA LYS A 62 7.87 12.39 6.41
C LYS A 62 7.99 11.59 7.71
N TYR A 63 8.35 10.32 7.63
CA TYR A 63 8.38 9.38 8.76
C TYR A 63 9.78 8.76 8.97
N GLU A 64 10.81 9.31 8.32
CA GLU A 64 12.20 8.87 8.52
C GLU A 64 12.80 9.42 9.81
N ASP A 65 12.41 10.63 10.22
CA ASP A 65 12.82 11.26 11.47
C ASP A 65 11.75 11.10 12.55
N GLY A 66 11.99 10.21 13.52
CA GLY A 66 11.12 10.03 14.70
C GLY A 66 11.03 11.24 15.65
N ASN A 67 11.46 12.43 15.22
CA ASN A 67 11.54 13.61 16.08
C ASN A 67 11.30 14.95 15.37
N ARG A 68 10.42 14.99 14.38
CA ARG A 68 9.91 16.27 13.85
C ARG A 68 8.41 16.37 14.03
N MET A 69 8.03 16.71 15.26
CA MET A 69 6.88 17.59 15.44
C MET A 69 7.19 18.87 14.64
N ASP A 70 6.22 19.28 13.83
CA ASP A 70 6.10 20.63 13.29
C ASP A 70 7.11 21.02 12.20
N ALA A 71 6.84 20.62 10.96
CA ALA A 71 7.35 21.37 9.82
C ALA A 71 6.41 21.27 8.62
N VAL A 72 5.56 22.29 8.54
CA VAL A 72 5.07 22.88 7.29
C VAL A 72 4.00 22.02 6.60
N LEU A 73 2.73 22.24 6.94
CA LEU A 73 1.88 23.21 6.27
C LEU A 73 1.71 22.94 4.75
N TRP A 74 0.44 22.89 4.40
CA TRP A 74 -0.21 22.98 3.10
C TRP A 74 -0.67 21.65 2.50
N LYS A 75 -1.99 21.42 2.46
CA LYS A 75 -3.14 22.18 1.87
C LYS A 75 -3.42 21.65 0.47
#